data_AF-A0A9D6MI40-F1
#
_entry.id   AF-A0A9D6MI40-F1
#
_cell.length_a   1.000
_cell.length_b   1.000
_cell.length_c   1.000
_cell.angle_alpha   90.00
_cell.angle_beta   90.00
_cell.angle_gamma   90.00
#
_symmetry.space_group_name_H-M   'P 1'
#
loop_
_entity.id
_entity.type
_entity.pdbx_description
1 polymer ?
#
loop_
_entity_poly.entity_id
_entity_poly.type
_entity_poly.pdbx_seq_one_letter_code
_entity_poly.pdbx_strand_id
1 'polypeptide(L)'
;MAGASMDGGRRGPRAIASRARWVLAPLVLVHLVTLLAAALAKPHGDNVHRADGDCRACHTADATTLNAEKAAAATALAPDLEARCASCHGDEGPSHRTGIRPMKSVPPALPLAADGTIACATCHFLHGENNTFGDLLRLDNRRGGLCLSCHELSDLQ
;
A
#
# COMPACT_ATOMS: atom_id res chain seq x y z
N MET A 1 53.27 48.51 -63.82
CA MET A 1 53.91 47.96 -62.59
C MET A 1 52.90 48.17 -61.47
N ALA A 2 51.92 47.28 -61.36
CA ALA A 2 51.85 46.20 -60.36
C ALA A 2 51.85 46.77 -58.92
N GLY A 3 50.69 46.96 -58.30
CA GLY A 3 49.96 45.95 -57.51
C GLY A 3 49.72 46.59 -56.11
N ALA A 4 48.73 46.26 -55.30
CA ALA A 4 47.86 45.10 -55.25
C ALA A 4 46.49 45.50 -54.68
N SER A 5 45.50 44.74 -55.13
CA SER A 5 44.07 44.86 -54.84
C SER A 5 43.75 44.52 -53.39
N MET A 6 42.80 45.25 -52.82
CA MET A 6 42.24 45.00 -51.48
C MET A 6 41.45 43.69 -51.49
N ASP A 7 41.86 42.73 -50.65
CA ASP A 7 41.14 41.47 -50.46
C ASP A 7 40.17 41.58 -49.26
N GLY A 8 38.88 41.65 -49.57
CA GLY A 8 37.78 41.74 -48.62
C GLY A 8 37.34 40.35 -48.15
N GLY A 9 37.98 39.84 -47.10
CA GLY A 9 37.57 38.60 -46.44
C GLY A 9 36.24 38.75 -45.68
N ARG A 10 35.12 38.36 -46.30
CA ARG A 10 33.82 38.20 -45.63
C ARG A 10 33.88 37.00 -44.68
N ARG A 11 33.80 37.23 -43.37
CA ARG A 11 33.58 36.17 -42.37
C ARG A 11 32.10 35.79 -42.37
N GLY A 12 31.78 34.55 -42.75
CA GLY A 12 30.41 34.02 -42.68
C GLY A 12 29.94 33.82 -41.22
N PRO A 13 28.63 33.92 -40.95
CA PRO A 13 28.08 33.72 -39.62
C PRO A 13 28.26 32.25 -39.19
N ARG A 14 28.91 32.03 -38.04
CA ARG A 14 29.05 30.71 -37.43
C ARG A 14 27.66 30.21 -37.03
N ALA A 15 27.21 29.13 -37.65
CA ALA A 15 25.98 28.41 -37.30
C ALA A 15 26.12 27.74 -35.92
N ILE A 16 25.83 28.48 -34.85
CA ILE A 16 25.81 27.99 -33.47
C ILE A 16 24.46 27.31 -33.13
N ALA A 17 23.41 27.55 -33.93
CA ALA A 17 22.04 27.19 -33.61
C ALA A 17 21.67 25.70 -33.79
N SER A 18 22.50 24.87 -34.44
CA SER A 18 22.13 23.49 -34.75
C SER A 18 22.53 22.48 -33.66
N ARG A 19 23.50 22.75 -32.80
CA ARG A 19 23.98 21.76 -31.81
C ARG A 19 23.11 21.68 -30.55
N ALA A 20 22.46 22.77 -30.15
CA ALA A 20 21.63 22.81 -28.95
C ALA A 20 20.35 21.96 -29.08
N ARG A 21 19.73 21.92 -30.27
CA ARG A 21 18.51 21.16 -30.54
C ARG A 21 18.72 19.64 -30.46
N TRP A 22 19.95 19.16 -30.74
CA TRP A 22 20.29 17.73 -30.72
C TRP A 22 20.62 17.20 -29.32
N VAL A 23 20.83 18.06 -28.33
CA VAL A 23 21.07 17.67 -26.92
C VAL A 23 19.81 17.85 -26.07
N LEU A 24 18.97 18.85 -26.37
CA LEU A 24 17.74 19.10 -25.61
C LEU A 24 16.62 18.09 -25.91
N ALA A 25 16.51 17.61 -27.15
CA ALA A 25 15.49 16.62 -27.52
C ALA A 25 15.61 15.27 -26.77
N PRO A 26 16.81 14.64 -26.65
CA PRO A 26 16.94 13.41 -25.86
C PRO A 26 16.75 13.65 -24.36
N LEU A 27 17.13 14.82 -23.82
CA LEU A 27 16.88 15.15 -22.41
C LEU A 27 15.39 15.31 -22.10
N VAL A 28 14.63 15.98 -22.97
CA VAL A 28 13.18 16.09 -22.84
C VAL A 28 12.51 14.72 -22.98
N LEU A 29 12.96 13.89 -23.92
CA LEU A 29 12.45 12.53 -24.07
C LEU A 29 12.73 11.67 -22.84
N VAL A 30 13.93 11.74 -22.26
CA VAL A 30 14.28 11.04 -21.01
C VAL A 30 13.41 11.54 -19.85
N HIS A 31 13.17 12.84 -19.74
CA HIS A 31 12.27 13.38 -18.72
C HIS A 31 10.81 12.93 -18.91
N LEU A 32 10.31 12.93 -20.15
CA LEU A 32 8.96 12.44 -20.44
C LEU A 32 8.82 10.93 -20.15
N VAL A 33 9.83 10.13 -20.50
CA VAL A 33 9.86 8.68 -20.22
C VAL A 33 9.94 8.41 -18.72
N THR A 34 10.73 9.17 -17.96
CA THR A 34 10.82 9.00 -16.49
C THR A 34 9.54 9.44 -15.78
N LEU A 35 8.91 10.54 -16.20
CA LEU A 35 7.60 10.95 -15.66
C LEU A 35 6.50 9.93 -15.98
N LEU A 36 6.49 9.41 -17.21
CA LEU A 36 5.55 8.36 -17.60
C LEU A 36 5.79 7.07 -16.79
N ALA A 37 7.05 6.65 -16.64
CA ALA A 37 7.40 5.48 -15.81
C ALA A 37 6.99 5.67 -14.34
N ALA A 38 7.18 6.86 -13.78
CA ALA A 38 6.74 7.18 -12.41
C ALA A 38 5.20 7.17 -12.28
N ALA A 39 4.47 7.66 -13.30
CA ALA A 39 3.01 7.62 -13.32
C ALA A 39 2.44 6.20 -13.51
N LEU A 40 3.18 5.30 -14.16
CA LEU A 40 2.81 3.88 -14.31
C LEU A 40 3.37 2.97 -13.21
N ALA A 41 4.30 3.43 -12.39
CA ALA A 41 4.79 2.67 -11.26
C ALA A 41 3.64 2.51 -10.24
N LYS A 42 3.16 1.28 -10.06
CA LYS A 42 2.32 0.96 -8.90
C LYS A 42 3.16 1.28 -7.66
N PRO A 43 2.65 2.05 -6.68
CA PRO A 43 3.34 2.18 -5.42
C PRO A 43 3.57 0.77 -4.86
N HIS A 44 4.83 0.42 -4.67
CA HIS A 44 5.16 -0.76 -3.87
C HIS A 44 4.74 -0.37 -2.45
N GLY A 45 3.66 -0.98 -1.95
CA GLY A 45 3.18 -0.69 -0.61
C GLY A 45 4.29 -1.01 0.39
N ASP A 46 4.80 0.00 1.08
CA ASP A 46 5.67 -0.23 2.23
C ASP A 46 4.94 -1.11 3.24
N ASN A 47 5.66 -1.98 3.95
CA ASN A 47 5.07 -2.77 5.03
C ASN A 47 4.47 -1.81 6.07
N VAL A 48 3.14 -1.80 6.19
CA VAL A 48 2.39 -0.96 7.13
C VAL A 48 2.32 -1.56 8.53
N HIS A 49 2.68 -2.84 8.69
CA HIS A 49 2.72 -3.54 9.97
C HIS A 49 4.05 -3.30 10.71
N ARG A 50 4.40 -2.02 10.93
CA ARG A 50 5.63 -1.60 11.62
C ARG A 50 5.33 -0.58 12.71
N ALA A 51 6.12 -0.60 13.77
CA ALA A 51 5.89 0.24 14.96
C ALA A 51 6.03 1.75 14.70
N ASP A 52 6.78 2.14 13.67
CA ASP A 52 6.95 3.53 13.22
C ASP A 52 6.07 3.89 12.01
N GLY A 53 5.06 3.06 11.72
CA GLY A 53 4.09 3.26 10.66
C GLY A 53 3.20 4.48 10.90
N ASP A 54 2.59 5.00 9.83
CA ASP A 54 1.49 5.96 9.99
C ASP A 54 0.27 5.21 10.54
N CYS A 55 0.00 5.36 11.84
CA CYS A 55 -1.13 4.71 12.50
C CYS A 55 -2.48 5.11 11.86
N ARG A 56 -2.56 6.28 11.22
CA ARG A 56 -3.78 6.77 10.56
C ARG A 56 -4.12 6.01 9.27
N ALA A 57 -3.19 5.16 8.81
CA ALA A 57 -3.48 4.19 7.76
C ALA A 57 -4.61 3.22 8.17
N CYS A 58 -4.77 2.91 9.46
CA CYS A 58 -5.82 2.01 9.95
C CYS A 58 -6.71 2.64 11.02
N HIS A 59 -6.19 3.62 11.77
CA HIS A 59 -6.90 4.27 12.87
C HIS A 59 -7.45 5.65 12.51
N THR A 60 -8.40 6.13 13.31
CA THR A 60 -8.95 7.50 13.20
C THR A 60 -8.09 8.55 13.91
N ALA A 61 -7.07 8.13 14.66
CA ALA A 61 -6.20 8.99 15.47
C ALA A 61 -4.71 8.67 15.25
N ASP A 62 -3.84 9.56 15.72
CA ASP A 62 -2.39 9.40 15.62
C ASP A 62 -1.79 8.52 16.74
N ALA A 63 -0.50 8.18 16.60
CA ALA A 63 0.22 7.36 17.56
C ALA A 63 0.21 7.94 18.98
N THR A 64 0.30 9.26 19.14
CA THR A 64 0.31 9.90 20.46
C THR A 64 -1.01 9.66 21.18
N THR A 65 -2.13 9.86 20.48
CA THR A 65 -3.48 9.66 21.01
C THR A 65 -3.73 8.17 21.33
N LEU A 66 -3.41 7.27 20.39
CA LEU A 66 -3.65 5.83 20.54
C LEU A 66 -2.81 5.20 21.66
N ASN A 67 -1.56 5.67 21.85
CA ASN A 67 -0.69 5.16 22.91
C ASN A 67 -1.09 5.65 24.30
N ALA A 68 -1.74 6.82 24.40
CA ALA A 68 -2.24 7.33 25.67
C ALA A 68 -3.42 6.49 26.20
N GLU A 69 -4.29 6.00 25.31
CA GLU A 69 -5.48 5.21 25.67
C GLU A 69 -5.60 3.94 24.82
N LYS A 70 -4.73 2.95 25.11
CA LYS A 70 -4.68 1.68 24.36
C LYS A 70 -6.03 0.94 24.28
N ALA A 71 -6.87 1.06 25.31
CA ALA A 71 -8.19 0.44 25.33
C ALA A 71 -9.14 1.08 24.28
N ALA A 72 -9.10 2.40 24.14
CA ALA A 72 -9.89 3.11 23.13
C ALA A 72 -9.36 2.86 21.71
N ALA A 73 -8.03 2.70 21.57
CA ALA A 73 -7.37 2.43 20.30
C ALA A 73 -7.94 1.19 19.57
N ALA A 74 -8.35 0.16 20.31
CA ALA A 74 -8.95 -1.06 19.75
C ALA A 74 -10.26 -0.81 18.98
N THR A 75 -10.94 0.31 19.27
CA THR A 75 -12.20 0.69 18.63
C THR A 75 -12.08 1.92 17.73
N ALA A 76 -10.96 2.66 17.84
CA ALA A 76 -10.66 3.84 17.02
C ALA A 76 -10.12 3.45 15.65
N LEU A 77 -10.84 2.59 14.94
CA LEU A 77 -10.50 2.11 13.61
C LEU A 77 -11.24 2.91 12.55
N ALA A 78 -10.61 3.09 11.39
CA ALA A 78 -11.25 3.72 10.26
C ALA A 78 -12.49 2.91 9.84
N PRO A 79 -13.62 3.57 9.50
CA PRO A 79 -14.87 2.87 9.16
C PRO A 79 -14.75 2.00 7.89
N ASP A 80 -13.75 2.27 7.05
CA ASP A 80 -13.45 1.58 5.81
C ASP A 80 -12.27 0.59 5.94
N LEU A 81 -11.95 0.13 7.15
CA LEU A 81 -10.78 -0.71 7.43
C LEU A 81 -10.61 -1.88 6.47
N GLU A 82 -11.69 -2.60 6.16
CA GLU A 82 -11.66 -3.75 5.24
C GLU A 82 -11.21 -3.36 3.83
N ALA A 83 -11.69 -2.22 3.31
CA ALA A 83 -11.28 -1.72 2.01
C ALA A 83 -9.80 -1.31 2.00
N ARG A 84 -9.28 -0.81 3.13
CA ARG A 84 -7.86 -0.50 3.29
C ARG A 84 -7.00 -1.75 3.28
N CYS A 85 -7.41 -2.81 3.98
CA CYS A 85 -6.74 -4.11 3.94
C CYS A 85 -6.71 -4.66 2.50
N ALA A 86 -7.86 -4.69 1.83
CA ALA A 86 -8.00 -5.19 0.46
C ALA A 86 -7.16 -4.40 -0.56
N SER A 87 -6.88 -3.12 -0.30
CA SER A 87 -6.06 -2.30 -1.20
C SER A 87 -4.61 -2.80 -1.37
N CYS A 88 -4.11 -3.56 -0.38
CA CYS A 88 -2.77 -4.15 -0.41
C CYS A 88 -2.79 -5.69 -0.46
N HIS A 89 -3.71 -6.34 0.26
CA HIS A 89 -3.78 -7.81 0.37
C HIS A 89 -4.55 -8.47 -0.79
N GLY A 90 -5.53 -7.77 -1.38
CA GLY A 90 -6.37 -8.32 -2.44
C GLY A 90 -7.45 -9.28 -1.93
N ASP A 91 -7.88 -10.20 -2.80
CA ASP A 91 -8.86 -11.24 -2.49
C ASP A 91 -8.15 -12.49 -1.94
N GLU A 92 -8.44 -12.83 -0.69
CA GLU A 92 -7.89 -13.98 0.03
C GLU A 92 -8.66 -15.30 -0.25
N GLY A 93 -9.59 -15.26 -1.21
CA GLY A 93 -10.33 -16.40 -1.71
C GLY A 93 -11.59 -16.74 -0.89
N PRO A 94 -12.33 -17.77 -1.32
CA PRO A 94 -13.70 -18.03 -0.87
C PRO A 94 -13.82 -18.40 0.61
N SER A 95 -12.73 -18.83 1.25
CA SER A 95 -12.67 -19.18 2.67
C SER A 95 -12.49 -17.96 3.58
N HIS A 96 -12.09 -16.80 3.05
CA HIS A 96 -11.80 -15.57 3.81
C HIS A 96 -12.90 -14.53 3.64
N ARG A 97 -14.17 -14.95 3.77
CA ARG A 97 -15.31 -14.02 3.67
C ARG A 97 -15.42 -13.15 4.92
N THR A 98 -15.26 -11.84 4.74
CA THR A 98 -15.48 -10.80 5.75
C THR A 98 -16.69 -9.93 5.42
N GLY A 99 -17.04 -8.98 6.29
CA GLY A 99 -18.19 -8.09 6.13
C GLY A 99 -19.54 -8.75 6.40
N ILE A 100 -19.55 -9.95 7.00
CA ILE A 100 -20.75 -10.72 7.34
C ILE A 100 -20.94 -10.79 8.85
N ARG A 101 -22.18 -10.80 9.32
CA ARG A 101 -22.49 -10.99 10.74
C ARG A 101 -22.46 -12.49 11.08
N PRO A 102 -21.81 -12.89 12.17
CA PRO A 102 -21.86 -14.28 12.62
C PRO A 102 -23.27 -14.64 13.10
N MET A 103 -23.71 -15.86 12.81
CA MET A 103 -24.99 -16.41 13.30
C MET A 103 -24.85 -17.17 14.62
N LYS A 104 -23.64 -17.66 14.92
CA LYS A 104 -23.29 -18.38 16.14
C LYS A 104 -22.47 -17.48 17.08
N SER A 105 -22.35 -17.87 18.34
CA SER A 105 -21.50 -17.15 19.30
C SER A 105 -20.04 -17.20 18.88
N VAL A 106 -19.36 -16.06 18.89
CA VAL A 106 -17.94 -15.96 18.53
C VAL A 106 -17.08 -16.01 19.80
N PRO A 107 -16.01 -16.82 19.84
CA PRO A 107 -15.07 -16.87 20.96
C PRO A 107 -14.49 -15.49 21.29
N PRO A 108 -14.27 -15.15 22.58
CA PRO A 108 -13.69 -13.86 22.96
C PRO A 108 -12.31 -13.55 22.35
N ALA A 109 -11.57 -14.59 21.93
CA ALA A 109 -10.27 -14.44 21.27
C ALA A 109 -10.37 -13.91 19.83
N LEU A 110 -11.56 -13.95 19.22
CA LEU A 110 -11.85 -13.53 17.85
C LEU A 110 -12.77 -12.29 17.87
N PRO A 111 -12.23 -11.08 18.06
CA PRO A 111 -13.06 -9.89 18.16
C PRO A 111 -13.76 -9.56 16.84
N LEU A 112 -15.02 -9.16 16.92
CA LEU A 112 -15.74 -8.62 15.77
C LEU A 112 -15.38 -7.15 15.55
N ALA A 113 -15.63 -6.66 14.33
CA ALA A 113 -15.59 -5.22 14.07
C ALA A 113 -16.62 -4.47 14.92
N ALA A 114 -16.49 -3.15 15.00
CA ALA A 114 -17.36 -2.30 15.81
C ALA A 114 -18.86 -2.42 15.42
N ASP A 115 -19.14 -2.72 14.16
CA ASP A 115 -20.49 -2.97 13.66
C ASP A 115 -20.99 -4.40 13.94
N GLY A 116 -20.16 -5.29 14.47
CA GLY A 116 -20.46 -6.69 14.77
C GLY A 116 -20.27 -7.64 13.60
N THR A 117 -19.56 -7.25 12.54
CA THR A 117 -19.19 -8.13 11.43
C THR A 117 -17.85 -8.83 11.65
N ILE A 118 -17.66 -9.96 10.95
CA ILE A 118 -16.35 -10.63 10.83
C ILE A 118 -15.49 -9.77 9.91
N ALA A 119 -14.29 -9.42 10.37
CA ALA A 119 -13.32 -8.56 9.69
C ALA A 119 -11.95 -9.26 9.60
N CYS A 120 -11.00 -8.73 8.83
CA CYS A 120 -9.63 -9.28 8.77
C CYS A 120 -9.02 -9.38 10.19
N ALA A 121 -9.26 -8.37 11.02
CA ALA A 121 -8.79 -8.27 12.40
C ALA A 121 -9.42 -9.30 13.36
N THR A 122 -10.51 -9.96 12.96
CA THR A 122 -11.14 -11.02 13.76
C THR A 122 -10.24 -12.24 13.85
N CYS A 123 -9.50 -12.55 12.78
CA CYS A 123 -8.61 -13.71 12.71
C CYS A 123 -7.14 -13.32 12.86
N HIS A 124 -6.75 -12.10 12.47
CA HIS A 124 -5.35 -11.66 12.44
C HIS A 124 -5.02 -10.61 13.51
N PHE A 125 -3.78 -10.65 13.99
CA PHE A 125 -3.14 -9.61 14.79
C PHE A 125 -2.51 -8.56 13.87
N LEU A 126 -3.01 -7.32 13.91
CA LEU A 126 -2.65 -6.29 12.94
C LEU A 126 -1.29 -5.63 13.19
N HIS A 127 -0.78 -5.67 14.42
CA HIS A 127 0.51 -5.05 14.76
C HIS A 127 1.64 -6.08 14.90
N GLY A 128 1.39 -7.34 14.57
CA GLY A 128 2.37 -8.41 14.72
C GLY A 128 2.71 -8.77 16.17
N GLU A 129 1.86 -8.38 17.13
CA GLU A 129 2.06 -8.61 18.55
C GLU A 129 2.18 -10.09 18.93
N ASN A 130 1.60 -10.97 18.11
CA ASN A 130 1.70 -12.41 18.27
C ASN A 130 1.64 -13.08 16.89
N ASN A 131 2.59 -13.97 16.63
CA ASN A 131 2.64 -14.77 15.41
C ASN A 131 2.92 -16.25 15.73
N THR A 132 2.45 -16.73 16.88
CA THR A 132 2.69 -18.10 17.34
C THR A 132 2.17 -19.15 16.36
N PHE A 133 1.08 -18.85 15.65
CA PHE A 133 0.43 -19.76 14.72
C PHE A 133 0.79 -19.51 13.23
N GLY A 134 1.70 -18.58 12.95
CA GLY A 134 1.96 -18.12 11.59
C GLY A 134 0.87 -17.17 11.07
N ASP A 135 1.20 -16.44 10.00
CA ASP A 135 0.30 -15.51 9.30
C ASP A 135 -0.47 -14.53 10.20
N LEU A 136 0.09 -14.21 11.37
CA LEU A 136 -0.50 -13.35 12.40
C LEU A 136 -1.83 -13.89 12.95
N LEU A 137 -2.10 -15.19 12.84
CA LEU A 137 -3.36 -15.77 13.28
C LEU A 137 -3.52 -15.69 14.82
N ARG A 138 -4.74 -15.40 15.25
CA ARG A 138 -5.15 -15.35 16.66
C ARG A 138 -5.33 -16.74 17.28
N LEU A 139 -5.67 -17.73 16.46
CA LEU A 139 -5.86 -19.14 16.84
C LEU A 139 -5.17 -20.06 15.85
N ASP A 140 -4.86 -21.28 16.28
CA ASP A 140 -4.29 -22.32 15.42
C ASP A 140 -5.29 -22.75 14.34
N ASN A 141 -4.90 -22.64 13.07
CA ASN A 141 -5.72 -23.06 11.94
C ASN A 141 -5.32 -24.43 11.35
N ARG A 142 -4.46 -25.21 12.02
CA ARG A 142 -4.18 -26.58 11.61
C ARG A 142 -5.48 -27.37 11.55
N ARG A 143 -5.70 -28.06 10.42
CA ARG A 143 -6.92 -28.82 10.14
C ARG A 143 -8.22 -27.99 10.21
N GLY A 144 -8.13 -26.68 9.97
CA GLY A 144 -9.30 -25.78 10.00
C GLY A 144 -9.74 -25.38 11.42
N GLY A 145 -8.90 -25.59 12.45
CA GLY A 145 -9.24 -25.37 13.85
C GLY A 145 -9.78 -23.97 14.16
N LEU A 146 -9.29 -22.94 13.46
CA LEU A 146 -9.78 -21.57 13.61
C LEU A 146 -11.22 -21.46 13.11
N CYS A 147 -11.51 -21.95 11.90
CA CYS A 147 -12.86 -21.92 11.33
C CYS A 147 -13.84 -22.70 12.22
N LEU A 148 -13.40 -23.87 12.67
CA LEU A 148 -14.16 -24.79 13.53
C LEU A 148 -14.32 -24.30 14.98
N SER A 149 -13.70 -23.18 15.35
CA SER A 149 -13.97 -22.54 16.64
C SER A 149 -15.36 -21.91 16.72
N CYS A 150 -15.99 -21.67 15.55
CA CYS A 150 -17.33 -21.09 15.42
C CYS A 150 -18.24 -21.92 14.51
N HIS A 151 -17.69 -22.54 13.47
CA HIS A 151 -18.44 -23.31 12.49
C HIS A 151 -18.44 -24.80 12.81
N GLU A 152 -19.53 -25.48 12.45
CA GLU A 152 -19.52 -26.93 12.35
C GLU A 152 -18.96 -27.35 11.00
N LEU A 153 -18.42 -28.57 10.90
CA LEU A 153 -17.85 -29.07 9.65
C LEU A 153 -18.89 -29.07 8.50
N SER A 154 -20.16 -29.30 8.84
CA SER A 154 -21.29 -29.24 7.90
C SER A 154 -21.56 -27.85 7.33
N ASP A 155 -21.09 -26.78 7.99
CA ASP A 155 -21.30 -25.40 7.55
C ASP A 155 -20.28 -24.98 6.46
N LEU A 156 -19.27 -25.81 6.18
CA LEU A 156 -18.10 -25.49 5.35
C LEU A 156 -18.05 -26.26 4.02
N GLN A 157 -19.10 -27.03 3.70
CA GLN A 157 -19.25 -27.81 2.46
C GLN A 157 -20.18 -27.10 1.48
#